data_AF-A0A2V6G6R4-F1
#
_entry.id   AF-A0A2V6G6R4-F1
#
_cell.length_a   1.000
_cell.length_b   1.000
_cell.length_c   1.000
_cell.angle_alpha   90.00
_cell.angle_beta   90.00
_cell.angle_gamma   90.00
#
_symmetry.space_group_name_H-M   'P 1'
#
loop_
_entity.id
_entity.type
_entity.pdbx_description
1 polymer ?
#
loop_
_entity_poly.entity_id
_entity_poly.type
_entity_poly.pdbx_seq_one_letter_code
_entity_poly.pdbx_strand_id
1 'polypeptide(L)'
;MQSTPVSGGAIVSDVMMIGQAPGPREPTLKRPFAHTAGKTLFRWFEQFCGMDEAAVRSKIYFAAVCRCFPGKNSGGTDRVPAPDEIRNCALWMDNEIRILQPRLIIPVGRLAIVQFIDCAKLEGVIGRK
;
A
#
# COMPACT_ATOMS: atom_id res chain seq x y z
N MET A 1 -1.08 14.28 -16.18
CA MET A 1 -0.31 13.05 -16.51
C MET A 1 -1.18 11.86 -16.19
N GLN A 2 -1.60 11.06 -17.17
CA GLN A 2 -2.33 9.81 -16.90
C GLN A 2 -1.29 8.73 -16.55
N SER A 3 -1.31 8.26 -15.31
CA SER A 3 -0.51 7.12 -14.85
C SER A 3 -1.40 5.89 -14.82
N THR A 4 -0.87 4.74 -15.27
CA THR A 4 -1.60 3.47 -15.24
C THR A 4 -1.87 3.03 -13.80
N PRO A 5 -3.12 2.69 -13.45
CA PRO A 5 -3.44 2.13 -12.15
C PRO A 5 -2.66 0.83 -11.87
N VAL A 6 -2.16 0.69 -10.65
CA VAL A 6 -1.47 -0.51 -10.16
C VAL A 6 -2.37 -1.25 -9.17
N SER A 7 -2.53 -2.56 -9.37
CA SER A 7 -3.28 -3.46 -8.50
C SER A 7 -2.34 -4.53 -7.93
N GLY A 8 -2.68 -5.06 -6.74
CA GLY A 8 -1.97 -6.19 -6.12
C GLY A 8 -2.14 -7.53 -6.83
N GLY A 9 -3.03 -7.60 -7.84
CA GLY A 9 -3.40 -8.84 -8.49
C GLY A 9 -4.57 -9.55 -7.79
N ALA A 10 -5.14 -10.55 -8.46
CA ALA A 10 -6.30 -11.28 -7.96
C ALA A 10 -5.86 -12.43 -7.06
N ILE A 11 -5.74 -12.14 -5.75
CA ILE A 11 -5.52 -13.17 -4.73
C ILE A 11 -6.60 -13.05 -3.66
N VAL A 12 -7.01 -14.19 -3.10
CA VAL A 12 -7.89 -14.23 -1.92
C VAL A 12 -6.99 -14.32 -0.69
N SER A 13 -7.10 -13.35 0.22
CA SER A 13 -6.24 -13.28 1.40
C SER A 13 -6.97 -12.66 2.58
N ASP A 14 -6.76 -13.25 3.77
CA ASP A 14 -7.20 -12.70 5.05
C ASP A 14 -6.34 -11.51 5.52
N VAL A 15 -5.23 -11.22 4.85
CA VAL A 15 -4.28 -10.15 5.20
C VAL A 15 -4.17 -9.17 4.04
N MET A 16 -4.49 -7.91 4.31
CA MET A 16 -4.40 -6.82 3.34
C MET A 16 -3.35 -5.80 3.79
N MET A 17 -2.37 -5.51 2.95
CA MET A 17 -1.37 -4.46 3.20
C MET A 17 -1.62 -3.26 2.30
N ILE A 18 -1.69 -2.07 2.88
CA ILE A 18 -2.12 -0.85 2.19
C ILE A 18 -1.01 0.20 2.24
N GLY A 19 -0.46 0.57 1.08
CA GLY A 19 0.49 1.67 0.93
C GLY A 19 -0.18 3.01 0.57
N GLN A 20 0.62 4.05 0.34
CA GLN A 20 0.13 5.38 -0.04
C GLN A 20 -0.32 5.46 -1.52
N ALA A 21 0.59 5.21 -2.44
CA ALA A 21 0.44 5.32 -3.88
C ALA A 21 1.65 4.65 -4.54
N PRO A 22 1.54 4.25 -5.82
CA PRO A 22 2.66 3.67 -6.53
C PRO A 22 3.79 4.66 -6.76
N GLY A 23 5.03 4.16 -6.78
CA GLY A 23 6.19 4.93 -7.24
C GLY A 23 6.32 4.97 -8.76
N PRO A 24 7.27 5.73 -9.34
CA PRO A 24 7.38 5.93 -10.78
C PRO A 24 7.66 4.65 -11.60
N ARG A 25 8.20 3.60 -10.97
CA ARG A 25 8.51 2.32 -11.65
C ARG A 25 7.38 1.31 -11.55
N GLU A 26 6.46 1.48 -10.61
CA GLU A 26 5.40 0.50 -10.33
C GLU A 26 4.34 0.40 -11.43
N PRO A 27 3.93 1.49 -12.11
CA PRO A 27 3.07 1.40 -13.28
C PRO A 27 3.64 0.51 -14.39
N THR A 28 4.96 0.57 -14.62
CA THR A 28 5.65 -0.27 -15.61
C THR A 28 5.73 -1.72 -15.17
N LEU A 29 6.01 -1.95 -13.88
CA LEU A 29 6.14 -3.30 -13.30
C LEU A 29 4.79 -3.94 -12.94
N LYS A 30 3.70 -3.17 -12.98
CA LYS A 30 2.32 -3.57 -12.66
C LYS A 30 2.16 -4.28 -11.32
N ARG A 31 3.00 -3.96 -10.34
CA ARG A 31 2.95 -4.56 -9.00
C ARG A 31 3.25 -3.51 -7.91
N PRO A 32 2.51 -3.50 -6.79
CA PRO A 32 2.81 -2.63 -5.66
C PRO A 32 4.11 -3.04 -4.96
N PHE A 33 4.75 -2.08 -4.29
CA PHE A 33 6.00 -2.28 -3.55
C PHE A 33 7.09 -2.91 -4.42
N ALA A 34 7.29 -2.41 -5.64
CA ALA A 34 8.23 -3.01 -6.61
C ALA A 34 9.64 -2.44 -6.54
N HIS A 35 9.89 -1.49 -5.62
CA HIS A 35 11.16 -0.77 -5.56
C HIS A 35 11.73 -0.69 -4.14
N THR A 36 12.38 0.41 -3.77
CA THR A 36 13.19 0.55 -2.55
C THR A 36 12.42 0.19 -1.28
N ALA A 37 11.19 0.69 -1.13
CA ALA A 37 10.33 0.37 0.01
C ALA A 37 9.97 -1.13 0.05
N GLY A 38 9.70 -1.73 -1.11
CA GLY A 38 9.40 -3.15 -1.24
C GLY A 38 10.58 -4.05 -0.87
N LYS A 39 11.80 -3.69 -1.27
CA LYS A 39 13.00 -4.45 -0.89
C LYS A 39 13.15 -4.56 0.63
N THR A 40 12.97 -3.46 1.35
CA THR A 40 13.03 -3.47 2.82
C THR A 40 11.90 -4.32 3.41
N LEU A 41 10.68 -4.17 2.90
CA LEU A 41 9.53 -4.92 3.35
C LEU A 41 9.72 -6.44 3.18
N PHE A 42 10.08 -6.90 1.97
CA PHE A 42 10.29 -8.32 1.71
C PHE A 42 11.48 -8.89 2.48
N ARG A 43 12.53 -8.09 2.70
CA ARG A 43 13.63 -8.48 3.60
C ARG A 43 13.15 -8.73 5.03
N TRP A 44 12.23 -7.93 5.56
CA TRP A 44 11.67 -8.18 6.89
C TRP A 44 10.84 -9.46 6.95
N PHE A 45 10.02 -9.72 5.93
CA PHE A 45 9.29 -10.99 5.85
C PHE A 45 10.21 -12.20 5.74
N GLU A 46 11.28 -12.08 4.96
CA GLU A 46 12.29 -13.13 4.83
C GLU A 46 12.98 -13.37 6.18
N GLN A 47 13.45 -12.30 6.83
CA GLN A 47 14.21 -12.37 8.08
C GLN A 47 13.38 -12.87 9.27
N PHE A 48 12.13 -12.43 9.41
CA PHE A 48 11.33 -12.69 10.61
C PHE A 48 10.22 -13.73 10.41
N CYS A 49 9.85 -14.01 9.16
CA CYS A 49 8.80 -14.97 8.85
C CYS A 49 9.27 -16.11 7.93
N GLY A 50 10.53 -16.08 7.44
CA GLY A 50 11.04 -17.09 6.51
C GLY A 50 10.29 -17.12 5.18
N MET A 51 9.69 -16.00 4.76
CA MET A 51 8.90 -15.90 3.53
C MET A 51 9.61 -15.00 2.51
N ASP A 52 9.94 -15.57 1.35
CA ASP A 52 10.46 -14.80 0.21
C ASP A 52 9.36 -13.93 -0.44
N GLU A 53 9.75 -13.06 -1.39
CA GLU A 53 8.80 -12.16 -2.05
C GLU A 53 7.64 -12.91 -2.74
N ALA A 54 7.89 -14.08 -3.33
CA ALA A 54 6.85 -14.85 -4.02
C ALA A 54 5.84 -15.44 -3.02
N ALA A 55 6.31 -15.99 -1.91
CA ALA A 55 5.49 -16.50 -0.82
C ALA A 55 4.67 -15.39 -0.14
N VAL A 56 5.25 -14.20 0.04
CA VAL A 56 4.53 -13.04 0.59
C VAL A 56 3.42 -12.60 -0.37
N ARG A 57 3.72 -12.44 -1.66
CA ARG A 57 2.75 -12.00 -2.66
C ARG A 57 1.63 -13.01 -2.93
N SER A 58 1.83 -14.29 -2.64
CA SER A 58 0.77 -15.31 -2.74
C SER A 58 -0.14 -15.37 -1.50
N LYS A 59 0.27 -14.77 -0.38
CA LYS A 59 -0.45 -14.81 0.89
C LYS A 59 -1.02 -13.48 1.36
N ILE A 60 -0.50 -12.34 0.90
CA ILE A 60 -0.90 -10.99 1.34
C ILE A 60 -1.41 -10.19 0.15
N TYR A 61 -2.62 -9.65 0.27
CA TYR A 61 -3.16 -8.76 -0.75
C TYR A 61 -2.52 -7.37 -0.61
N PHE A 62 -1.92 -6.87 -1.69
CA PHE A 62 -1.26 -5.56 -1.69
C PHE A 62 -2.13 -4.50 -2.37
N ALA A 63 -2.38 -3.42 -1.66
CA ALA A 63 -3.19 -2.30 -2.12
C ALA A 63 -2.49 -0.96 -1.85
N ALA A 64 -3.10 0.11 -2.34
CA ALA A 64 -2.71 1.47 -2.03
C ALA A 64 -3.93 2.40 -1.97
N VAL A 65 -3.82 3.47 -1.17
CA VAL A 65 -4.88 4.50 -1.06
C VAL A 65 -5.18 5.12 -2.43
N CYS A 66 -4.14 5.45 -3.20
CA CYS A 66 -4.27 5.83 -4.61
C CYS A 66 -3.63 4.78 -5.51
N ARG A 67 -4.23 4.49 -6.67
CA ARG A 67 -3.73 3.46 -7.61
C ARG A 67 -2.77 3.97 -8.67
N CYS A 68 -2.60 5.27 -8.77
CA CYS A 68 -1.80 5.92 -9.80
C CYS A 68 -0.60 6.63 -9.17
N PHE A 69 0.52 6.72 -9.89
CA PHE A 69 1.66 7.52 -9.45
C PHE A 69 1.25 9.01 -9.43
N PRO A 70 1.30 9.70 -8.27
CA PRO A 70 0.83 11.09 -8.14
C PRO A 70 1.78 12.13 -8.76
N GLY A 71 2.91 11.69 -9.32
CA GLY A 71 3.97 12.56 -9.83
C GLY A 71 4.97 12.97 -8.74
N LYS A 72 5.94 13.79 -9.14
CA LYS A 72 6.97 14.32 -8.26
C LYS A 72 6.64 15.73 -7.80
N ASN A 73 7.08 16.10 -6.60
CA ASN A 73 7.13 17.49 -6.17
C ASN A 73 8.35 18.21 -6.79
N SER A 74 8.47 19.50 -6.53
CA SER A 74 9.60 20.34 -7.00
C SER A 74 10.96 19.87 -6.48
N GLY A 75 11.01 19.17 -5.34
CA GLY A 75 12.21 18.56 -4.78
C GLY A 75 12.58 17.19 -5.37
N GLY A 76 11.83 16.69 -6.35
CA GLY A 76 12.11 15.43 -7.04
C GLY A 76 11.69 14.16 -6.29
N THR A 77 11.03 14.30 -5.13
CA THR A 77 10.44 13.18 -4.39
C THR A 77 8.98 12.96 -4.79
N ASP A 78 8.47 11.76 -4.55
CA ASP A 78 7.10 11.41 -4.87
C ASP A 78 6.14 12.29 -4.05
N ARG A 79 5.16 12.90 -4.72
CA ARG A 79 4.19 13.79 -4.08
C ARG A 79 3.19 12.96 -3.27
N VAL A 80 2.69 13.52 -2.17
CA VAL A 80 1.53 12.94 -1.48
C VAL A 80 0.26 13.19 -2.33
N PRO A 81 -0.55 12.16 -2.61
CA PRO A 81 -1.84 12.34 -3.26
C PRO A 81 -2.70 13.42 -2.61
N ALA A 82 -3.36 14.23 -3.43
CA ALA A 82 -4.25 15.29 -3.00
C ALA A 82 -5.61 14.71 -2.56
N PRO A 83 -6.39 15.44 -1.76
CA PRO A 83 -7.67 14.94 -1.22
C PRO A 83 -8.67 14.47 -2.29
N ASP A 84 -8.70 15.13 -3.44
CA ASP A 84 -9.52 14.75 -4.60
C ASP A 84 -9.04 13.45 -5.26
N GLU A 85 -7.72 13.27 -5.41
CA GLU A 85 -7.13 12.02 -5.92
C GLU A 85 -7.46 10.82 -5.01
N ILE A 86 -7.43 11.05 -3.69
CA ILE A 86 -7.81 10.04 -2.68
C ILE A 86 -9.29 9.70 -2.82
N ARG A 87 -10.18 10.71 -2.83
CA ARG A 87 -11.62 10.50 -3.00
C ARG A 87 -11.96 9.75 -4.28
N ASN A 88 -11.29 10.08 -5.39
CA ASN A 88 -11.52 9.41 -6.67
C ASN A 88 -11.06 7.94 -6.66
N CYS A 89 -10.05 7.60 -5.85
CA CYS A 89 -9.58 6.22 -5.71
C CYS A 89 -10.28 5.42 -4.62
N ALA A 90 -11.01 6.05 -3.69
CA ALA A 90 -11.55 5.42 -2.49
C ALA A 90 -12.39 4.16 -2.80
N LEU A 91 -13.21 4.20 -3.85
CA LEU A 91 -14.06 3.08 -4.27
C LEU A 91 -13.28 1.79 -4.55
N TRP A 92 -12.02 1.87 -4.99
CA TRP A 92 -11.19 0.67 -5.19
C TRP A 92 -10.91 -0.03 -3.87
N MET A 93 -10.42 0.72 -2.88
CA MET A 93 -10.09 0.18 -1.57
C MET A 93 -11.33 -0.34 -0.84
N ASP A 94 -12.43 0.41 -0.89
CA ASP A 94 -13.70 0.01 -0.26
C ASP A 94 -14.22 -1.31 -0.84
N ASN A 95 -14.17 -1.46 -2.17
CA ASN A 95 -14.60 -2.69 -2.84
C ASN A 95 -13.65 -3.86 -2.54
N GLU A 96 -12.33 -3.64 -2.51
CA GLU A 96 -11.36 -4.68 -2.16
C GLU A 96 -11.59 -5.18 -0.73
N ILE A 97 -11.77 -4.29 0.25
CA ILE A 97 -12.08 -4.66 1.64
C ILE A 97 -13.42 -5.40 1.71
N ARG A 98 -14.43 -4.95 0.96
CA ARG A 98 -15.75 -5.59 0.92
C ARG A 98 -15.68 -7.01 0.33
N ILE A 99 -14.88 -7.21 -0.72
CA ILE A 99 -14.74 -8.52 -1.39
C ILE A 99 -13.89 -9.47 -0.56
N LEU A 100 -12.76 -9.00 -0.04
CA LEU A 100 -11.78 -9.83 0.64
C LEU A 100 -12.13 -10.09 2.10
N GLN A 101 -12.87 -9.17 2.74
CA GLN A 101 -13.19 -9.22 4.18
C GLN A 101 -11.95 -9.58 5.04
N PRO A 102 -10.84 -8.82 4.89
CA PRO A 102 -9.58 -9.18 5.53
C PRO A 102 -9.71 -9.18 7.05
N ARG A 103 -9.12 -10.18 7.69
CA ARG A 103 -9.02 -10.29 9.15
C ARG A 103 -7.96 -9.36 9.73
N LEU A 104 -6.98 -8.98 8.91
CA LEU A 104 -5.88 -8.08 9.28
C LEU A 104 -5.62 -7.08 8.15
N ILE A 105 -5.66 -5.79 8.49
CA ILE A 105 -5.22 -4.70 7.62
C ILE A 105 -3.92 -4.11 8.17
N ILE A 106 -2.89 -4.01 7.33
CA ILE A 106 -1.58 -3.43 7.68
C ILE A 106 -1.38 -2.16 6.85
N PRO A 107 -1.71 -0.97 7.40
CA PRO A 107 -1.44 0.29 6.71
C PRO A 107 0.05 0.66 6.84
N VAL A 108 0.71 0.94 5.72
CA VAL A 108 2.12 1.29 5.64
C VAL A 108 2.29 2.73 5.14
N GLY A 109 2.79 3.58 6.02
CA GLY A 109 3.00 5.01 5.77
C GLY A 109 1.84 5.88 6.21
N ARG A 110 2.13 7.15 6.49
CA ARG A 110 1.18 8.09 7.12
C ARG A 110 -0.17 8.17 6.41
N LEU A 111 -0.17 8.25 5.07
CA LEU A 111 -1.40 8.39 4.30
C LEU A 111 -2.34 7.20 4.46
N ALA A 112 -1.80 5.97 4.47
CA ALA A 112 -2.58 4.76 4.67
C ALA A 112 -3.06 4.66 6.12
N ILE A 113 -2.20 4.98 7.09
CA ILE A 113 -2.53 4.86 8.52
C ILE A 113 -3.71 5.75 8.90
N VAL A 114 -3.72 7.01 8.44
CA VAL A 114 -4.81 7.95 8.75
C VAL A 114 -6.14 7.61 8.07
N GLN A 115 -6.19 6.62 7.15
CA GLN A 115 -7.47 6.11 6.64
C GLN A 115 -8.19 5.22 7.67
N PHE A 116 -7.46 4.64 8.63
CA PHE A 116 -8.00 3.65 9.57
C PHE A 116 -7.88 4.07 11.04
N ILE A 117 -6.90 4.92 11.36
CA ILE A 117 -6.58 5.29 12.74
C ILE A 117 -6.44 6.81 12.82
N ASP A 118 -7.25 7.43 13.69
CA ASP A 118 -7.00 8.81 14.10
C ASP A 118 -5.86 8.84 15.12
N CYS A 119 -4.68 9.29 14.69
CA CYS A 119 -3.53 9.41 15.59
C CYS A 119 -2.64 10.61 15.25
N ALA A 120 -2.32 11.40 16.29
CA ALA A 120 -1.39 12.51 16.17
C ALA A 120 0.08 12.05 16.06
N LYS A 121 0.44 10.97 16.77
CA LYS A 121 1.78 10.38 16.80
C LYS A 121 1.72 8.85 16.79
N LEU A 122 2.52 8.22 15.94
CA LEU A 122 2.56 6.77 15.81
C LEU A 122 3.06 6.08 17.07
N GLU A 123 4.01 6.68 17.81
CA GLU A 123 4.48 6.08 19.07
C GLU A 123 3.35 5.95 20.11
N GLY A 124 2.30 6.76 19.98
CA GLY A 124 1.13 6.70 20.83
C GLY A 124 0.19 5.53 20.54
N VAL A 125 0.36 4.82 19.42
CA VAL A 125 -0.55 3.75 18.98
C VAL A 125 0.18 2.43 18.73
N ILE A 126 1.40 2.48 18.19
CA ILE A 126 2.19 1.28 17.91
C ILE A 126 2.42 0.47 19.19
N GLY A 127 2.14 -0.84 19.13
CA GLY A 127 2.37 -1.78 20.23
C GLY A 127 1.27 -1.81 21.30
N ARG A 128 0.23 -0.99 21.17
CA ARG A 128 -0.99 -1.13 21.99
C ARG A 128 -1.81 -2.31 21.47
N LYS A 129 -2.20 -3.22 22.37
CA LYS A 129 -3.08 -4.36 22.10
C LYS A 129 -4.53 -3.93 22.14
#